data_AF-A0A958QZL2-F1
#
_entry.id   AF-A0A958QZL2-F1
#
_cell.length_a   1.000
_cell.length_b   1.000
_cell.length_c   1.000
_cell.angle_alpha   90.00
_cell.angle_beta   90.00
_cell.angle_gamma   90.00
#
_symmetry.space_group_name_H-M   'P 1'
#
loop_
_entity.id
_entity.type
_entity.pdbx_description
1 polymer ?
#
loop_
_entity_poly.entity_id
_entity_poly.type
_entity_poly.pdbx_seq_one_letter_code
_entity_poly.pdbx_strand_id
1 'polypeptide(L)'
;LFGSPVFIPEFGPEFELREGKFSSPNPFFRPPSQVVNFLGVDTPLRYQIVYPNESEIAMNPSYGFSMHQEWGNWFARSSYSYKPMNQLLMGVEFYFQHAEAGDQSVSVQVYPRLQYHQLLALEAGFAEIGGWKTWVSWLSEVPENEEVPIEWTYQRTSPSRLVTFYVGRDLASSPLGETQAYLCFSKLEGGDISDGGEFTARYSLFEKRYQFHEVAALGIQGGRSSLFKRNLRWNFRFAFDQAQRGVLWLSDLSYQMANHWQISASLDFLGLVGSEKAQVVDGFLGQYRANDRVQLKVEYVF
;
A
#
# COMPACT_ATOMS: atom_id res chain seq x y z
N LEU A 1 -7.79 24.25 -1.80
CA LEU A 1 -6.90 24.38 -0.62
C LEU A 1 -7.50 23.54 0.50
N PHE A 2 -6.70 22.74 1.18
CA PHE A 2 -7.07 22.02 2.39
C PHE A 2 -6.02 22.25 3.47
N GLY A 3 -6.46 22.17 4.72
CA GLY A 3 -5.60 22.06 5.89
C GLY A 3 -6.28 21.16 6.91
N SER A 4 -5.53 20.28 7.55
CA SER A 4 -6.01 19.46 8.66
C SER A 4 -5.01 19.55 9.81
N PRO A 5 -5.43 19.89 11.04
CA PRO A 5 -4.55 19.82 12.20
C PRO A 5 -4.37 18.39 12.71
N VAL A 6 -5.22 17.46 12.26
CA VAL A 6 -5.23 16.07 12.70
C VAL A 6 -4.72 15.17 11.59
N PHE A 7 -3.81 14.27 11.95
CA PHE A 7 -3.31 13.19 11.13
C PHE A 7 -3.76 11.86 11.73
N ILE A 8 -4.22 10.94 10.87
CA ILE A 8 -4.56 9.58 11.25
C ILE A 8 -3.66 8.68 10.42
N PRO A 9 -2.69 7.98 11.04
CA PRO A 9 -1.85 7.05 10.31
C PRO A 9 -2.66 5.86 9.79
N GLU A 10 -2.09 5.16 8.83
CA GLU A 10 -2.57 3.85 8.43
C GLU A 10 -2.40 2.86 9.59
N PHE A 11 -3.46 2.11 9.86
CA PHE A 11 -3.40 0.97 10.78
C PHE A 11 -2.97 -0.26 9.99
N GLY A 12 -1.81 -0.81 10.35
CA GLY A 12 -1.37 -2.11 9.86
C GLY A 12 -2.24 -3.25 10.40
N PRO A 13 -1.91 -4.50 10.03
CA PRO A 13 -2.53 -5.69 10.59
C PRO A 13 -2.47 -5.68 12.12
N GLU A 14 -3.59 -5.99 12.78
CA GLU A 14 -3.64 -6.15 14.23
C GLU A 14 -2.60 -7.17 14.71
N PHE A 15 -1.95 -6.92 15.85
CA PHE A 15 -1.03 -7.84 16.49
C PHE A 15 -1.08 -7.68 18.00
N GLU A 16 -0.59 -8.69 18.71
CA GLU A 16 -0.39 -8.69 20.15
C GLU A 16 1.07 -9.01 20.47
N LEU A 17 1.63 -8.32 21.47
CA LEU A 17 2.96 -8.59 22.01
C LEU A 17 2.81 -9.34 23.34
N ARG A 18 3.09 -10.65 23.33
CA ARG A 18 3.04 -11.51 24.53
C ARG A 18 4.45 -11.97 24.87
N GLU A 19 4.92 -11.63 26.08
CA GLU A 19 6.26 -12.01 26.56
C GLU A 19 7.40 -11.60 25.60
N GLY A 20 7.26 -10.44 24.95
CA GLY A 20 8.23 -9.94 23.99
C GLY A 20 8.24 -10.67 22.64
N LYS A 21 7.20 -11.46 22.33
CA LYS A 21 6.99 -12.09 21.03
C LYS A 21 5.72 -11.58 20.37
N PHE A 22 5.83 -11.25 19.08
CA PHE A 22 4.68 -10.88 18.28
C PHE A 22 3.82 -12.09 17.94
N SER A 23 2.51 -11.96 18.09
CA SER A 23 1.49 -12.92 17.70
C SER A 23 0.34 -12.17 17.03
N SER A 24 -0.31 -12.76 16.04
CA SER A 24 -1.48 -12.15 15.42
C SER A 24 -2.40 -13.22 14.84
N PRO A 25 -3.73 -13.06 14.98
CA PRO A 25 -4.69 -13.86 14.22
C PRO A 25 -4.84 -13.36 12.76
N ASN A 26 -4.29 -12.19 12.43
CA ASN A 26 -4.43 -11.57 11.12
C ASN A 26 -3.47 -12.23 10.11
N PRO A 27 -3.96 -12.80 9.00
CA PRO A 27 -3.12 -13.45 7.99
C PRO A 27 -2.23 -12.48 7.20
N PHE A 28 -2.48 -11.18 7.31
CA PHE A 28 -1.65 -10.14 6.73
C PHE A 28 -0.55 -9.67 7.68
N PHE A 29 -0.54 -10.10 8.95
CA PHE A 29 0.55 -9.77 9.86
C PHE A 29 1.72 -10.74 9.67
N ARG A 30 2.93 -10.20 9.51
CA ARG A 30 4.16 -10.97 9.45
C ARG A 30 5.01 -10.67 10.68
N PRO A 31 5.16 -11.62 11.61
CA PRO A 31 5.99 -11.38 12.78
C PRO A 31 7.45 -11.19 12.35
N PRO A 32 8.19 -10.25 12.97
CA PRO A 32 9.63 -10.15 12.75
C PRO A 32 10.35 -11.41 13.29
N SER A 33 11.64 -11.55 12.96
CA SER A 33 12.43 -12.71 13.40
C SER A 33 12.38 -12.89 14.91
N GLN A 34 12.21 -14.12 15.40
CA GLN A 34 12.19 -14.38 16.84
C GLN A 34 13.55 -14.81 17.41
N VAL A 35 14.53 -15.03 16.53
CA VAL A 35 15.87 -15.48 16.88
C VAL A 35 16.90 -14.72 16.06
N VAL A 36 18.09 -14.55 16.64
CA VAL A 36 19.28 -14.07 15.95
C VAL A 36 20.41 -15.04 16.22
N ASN A 37 21.23 -15.33 15.20
CA ASN A 37 22.44 -16.09 15.44
C ASN A 37 23.51 -15.14 16.00
N PHE A 38 23.83 -15.31 17.28
CA PHE A 38 24.84 -14.53 17.97
C PHE A 38 25.96 -15.47 18.41
N LEU A 39 27.18 -15.23 17.91
CA LEU A 39 28.36 -16.06 18.19
C LEU A 39 28.14 -17.56 17.89
N GLY A 40 27.36 -17.88 16.85
CA GLY A 40 27.06 -19.27 16.47
C GLY A 40 25.95 -19.93 17.27
N VAL A 41 25.32 -19.21 18.21
CA VAL A 41 24.19 -19.71 19.02
C VAL A 41 22.92 -18.95 18.66
N ASP A 42 21.84 -19.68 18.41
CA ASP A 42 20.53 -19.10 18.19
C ASP A 42 20.02 -18.50 19.51
N THR A 43 20.03 -17.17 19.55
CA THR A 43 19.68 -16.38 20.73
C THR A 43 18.28 -15.79 20.53
N PRO A 44 17.35 -15.96 21.48
CA PRO A 44 16.00 -15.44 21.36
C PRO A 44 15.98 -13.91 21.38
N LEU A 45 15.15 -13.33 20.51
CA LEU A 45 14.83 -11.89 20.49
C LEU A 45 13.61 -11.62 21.37
N ARG A 46 13.67 -10.55 22.16
CA ARG A 46 12.58 -10.07 23.03
C ARG A 46 12.24 -8.63 22.69
N TYR A 47 11.09 -8.44 22.06
CA TYR A 47 10.66 -7.14 21.56
C TYR A 47 9.96 -6.32 22.63
N GLN A 48 10.16 -5.01 22.59
CA GLN A 48 9.42 -4.02 23.35
C GLN A 48 9.11 -2.84 22.43
N ILE A 49 7.84 -2.44 22.35
CA ILE A 49 7.44 -1.26 21.58
C ILE A 49 7.44 -0.06 22.51
N VAL A 50 8.18 0.98 22.13
CA VAL A 50 8.16 2.27 22.79
C VAL A 50 7.08 3.11 22.12
N TYR A 51 5.87 3.04 22.67
CA TYR A 51 4.72 3.75 22.12
C TYR A 51 4.90 5.27 22.28
N PRO A 52 4.79 6.06 21.19
CA PRO A 52 4.73 7.51 21.30
C PRO A 52 3.43 7.93 22.00
N ASN A 53 3.37 9.16 22.50
CA ASN A 53 2.11 9.70 22.97
C ASN A 53 1.12 9.81 21.79
N GLU A 54 -0.11 9.34 21.95
CA GLU A 54 -1.12 9.35 20.88
C GLU A 54 -1.32 10.76 20.29
N SER A 55 -1.27 11.79 21.13
CA SER A 55 -1.35 13.18 20.70
C SER A 55 -0.17 13.62 19.84
N GLU A 56 1.03 13.11 20.09
CA GLU A 56 2.22 13.42 19.28
C GLU A 56 2.12 12.81 17.89
N ILE A 57 1.38 11.72 17.72
CA ILE A 57 1.09 11.12 16.42
C ILE A 57 -0.08 11.84 15.75
N ALA A 58 -1.16 12.11 16.49
CA ALA A 58 -2.39 12.66 15.93
C ALA A 58 -2.29 14.15 15.58
N MET A 59 -1.55 14.95 16.35
CA MET A 59 -1.47 16.41 16.19
C MET A 59 -0.37 16.82 15.22
N ASN A 60 -0.42 16.27 14.01
CA ASN A 60 0.52 16.58 12.95
C ASN A 60 -0.19 17.25 11.77
N PRO A 61 -0.06 18.59 11.62
CA PRO A 61 -0.82 19.30 10.63
C PRO A 61 -0.39 18.95 9.22
N SER A 62 -1.35 18.97 8.30
CA SER A 62 -1.13 18.81 6.88
C SER A 62 -1.79 19.94 6.11
N TYR A 63 -1.24 20.26 4.97
CA TYR A 63 -1.85 21.20 4.03
C TYR A 63 -1.61 20.78 2.60
N GLY A 64 -2.44 21.29 1.72
CA GLY A 64 -2.23 21.13 0.30
C GLY A 64 -3.23 21.88 -0.54
N PHE A 65 -2.97 21.90 -1.83
CA PHE A 65 -3.84 22.51 -2.81
C PHE A 65 -3.96 21.60 -4.02
N SER A 66 -5.09 21.72 -4.71
CA SER A 66 -5.34 21.06 -5.97
C SER A 66 -5.99 22.05 -6.91
N MET A 67 -5.66 21.91 -8.19
CA MET A 67 -6.24 22.66 -9.29
C MET A 67 -6.68 21.64 -10.35
N HIS A 68 -7.87 21.86 -10.90
CA HIS A 68 -8.43 21.07 -11.99
C HIS A 68 -8.97 22.03 -13.02
N GLN A 69 -8.63 21.80 -14.28
CA GLN A 69 -9.04 22.63 -15.39
C GLN A 69 -9.43 21.75 -16.57
N GLU A 70 -10.55 22.11 -17.20
CA GLU A 70 -11.07 21.42 -18.39
C GLU A 70 -11.12 22.38 -19.56
N TRP A 71 -10.87 21.85 -20.76
CA TRP A 71 -10.93 22.55 -22.04
C TRP A 71 -11.57 21.64 -23.08
N GLY A 72 -12.91 21.59 -23.08
CA GLY A 72 -13.67 20.64 -23.88
C GLY A 72 -13.38 19.21 -23.41
N ASN A 73 -12.85 18.38 -24.30
CA ASN A 73 -12.51 16.99 -23.95
C ASN A 73 -11.14 16.85 -23.26
N TRP A 74 -10.34 17.92 -23.16
CA TRP A 74 -9.08 17.89 -22.44
C TRP A 74 -9.28 18.26 -20.98
N PHE A 75 -8.45 17.69 -20.11
CA PHE A 75 -8.33 18.12 -18.73
C PHE A 75 -6.87 18.12 -18.28
N ALA A 76 -6.58 18.95 -17.29
CA ALA A 76 -5.35 18.92 -16.52
C ALA A 76 -5.65 19.06 -15.03
N ARG A 77 -4.93 18.31 -14.22
CA ARG A 77 -4.96 18.36 -12.75
C ARG A 77 -3.55 18.53 -12.23
N SER A 78 -3.44 19.33 -11.20
CA SER A 78 -2.23 19.40 -10.39
C SER A 78 -2.60 19.42 -8.92
N SER A 79 -1.79 18.78 -8.09
CA SER A 79 -1.93 18.88 -6.65
C SER A 79 -0.57 18.87 -5.97
N TYR A 80 -0.49 19.58 -4.86
CA TYR A 80 0.65 19.56 -3.97
C TYR A 80 0.15 19.39 -2.55
N SER A 81 0.83 18.56 -1.77
CA SER A 81 0.56 18.42 -0.34
C SER A 81 1.84 18.24 0.46
N TYR A 82 1.86 18.86 1.63
CA TYR A 82 2.83 18.61 2.68
C TYR A 82 2.10 18.01 3.87
N LYS A 83 2.46 16.79 4.23
CA LYS A 83 1.76 16.03 5.27
C LYS A 83 2.68 14.96 5.87
N PRO A 84 2.33 14.40 7.04
CA PRO A 84 2.94 13.16 7.50
C PRO A 84 2.71 12.03 6.51
N MET A 85 3.68 11.13 6.45
CA MET A 85 3.57 9.86 5.73
C MET A 85 2.52 8.99 6.40
N ASN A 86 1.66 8.36 5.60
CA ASN A 86 0.55 7.57 6.14
C ASN A 86 1.06 6.35 6.94
N GLN A 87 2.17 5.76 6.51
CA GLN A 87 2.84 4.67 7.21
C GLN A 87 3.82 5.23 8.23
N LEU A 88 3.72 4.76 9.48
CA LEU A 88 4.76 5.01 10.49
C LEU A 88 6.03 4.24 10.11
N LEU A 89 7.14 4.95 10.09
CA LEU A 89 8.45 4.33 9.93
C LEU A 89 8.89 3.70 11.23
N MET A 90 9.91 2.86 11.18
CA MET A 90 10.37 2.10 12.33
C MET A 90 11.87 2.34 12.56
N GLY A 91 12.23 2.58 13.81
CA GLY A 91 13.59 2.47 14.33
C GLY A 91 13.67 1.30 15.30
N VAL A 92 14.80 0.61 15.35
CA VAL A 92 15.08 -0.45 16.30
C VAL A 92 16.43 -0.28 16.96
N GLU A 93 16.50 -0.64 18.23
CA GLU A 93 17.71 -0.62 19.03
C GLU A 93 17.88 -1.95 19.73
N PHE A 94 19.10 -2.48 19.69
CA PHE A 94 19.42 -3.83 20.17
C PHE A 94 20.22 -3.77 21.46
N TYR A 95 19.76 -4.48 22.48
CA TYR A 95 20.41 -4.59 23.78
C TYR A 95 20.66 -6.06 24.12
N PHE A 96 21.91 -6.40 24.41
CA PHE A 96 22.22 -7.74 24.91
C PHE A 96 21.84 -7.84 26.39
N GLN A 97 20.97 -8.78 26.74
CA GLN A 97 20.61 -9.08 28.13
C GLN A 97 21.31 -10.36 28.56
N HIS A 98 22.22 -10.22 29.52
CA HIS A 98 22.83 -11.34 30.21
C HIS A 98 22.12 -11.54 31.54
N ALA A 99 21.23 -12.53 31.63
CA ALA A 99 20.64 -12.90 32.92
C ALA A 99 21.63 -13.79 33.71
N GLU A 100 21.76 -13.55 35.02
CA GLU A 100 22.62 -14.33 35.93
C GLU A 100 22.31 -15.84 35.93
N ALA A 101 21.12 -16.25 35.45
CA ALA A 101 20.66 -17.64 35.36
C ALA A 101 20.99 -18.34 34.03
N GLY A 102 21.76 -17.72 33.12
CA GLY A 102 22.21 -18.34 31.87
C GLY A 102 21.26 -18.18 30.67
N ASP A 103 20.10 -17.55 30.86
CA ASP A 103 19.22 -17.16 29.74
C ASP A 103 19.82 -15.93 29.03
N GLN A 104 20.49 -16.18 27.91
CA GLN A 104 20.94 -15.14 27.00
C GLN A 104 19.77 -14.75 26.10
N SER A 105 19.44 -13.46 26.05
CA SER A 105 18.46 -12.93 25.11
C SER A 105 18.89 -11.58 24.59
N VAL A 106 18.41 -11.23 23.41
CA VAL A 106 18.62 -9.90 22.83
C VAL A 106 17.29 -9.15 22.93
N SER A 107 17.28 -8.07 23.70
CA SER A 107 16.14 -7.17 23.75
C SER A 107 16.17 -6.22 22.57
N VAL A 108 15.03 -6.05 21.92
CA VAL A 108 14.85 -5.16 20.77
C VAL A 108 13.82 -4.11 21.14
N GLN A 109 14.24 -2.87 21.28
CA GLN A 109 13.33 -1.75 21.43
C GLN A 109 12.92 -1.24 20.06
N VAL A 110 11.62 -1.09 19.84
CA VAL A 110 11.03 -0.69 18.57
C VAL A 110 10.38 0.68 18.75
N TYR A 111 10.80 1.63 17.94
CA TYR A 111 10.37 3.03 17.98
C TYR A 111 9.60 3.37 16.70
N PRO A 112 8.27 3.51 16.76
CA PRO A 112 7.49 4.07 15.66
C PRO A 112 7.89 5.54 15.45
N ARG A 113 8.00 5.93 14.18
CA ARG A 113 8.47 7.25 13.78
C ARG A 113 7.55 7.88 12.76
N LEU A 114 7.36 9.18 12.92
CA LEU A 114 6.60 10.00 12.01
C LEU A 114 7.57 10.78 11.13
N GLN A 115 7.44 10.63 9.81
CA GLN A 115 8.20 11.43 8.85
C GLN A 115 7.24 12.22 7.97
N TYR A 116 7.60 13.46 7.65
CA TYR A 116 6.85 14.30 6.71
C TYR A 116 7.33 14.08 5.28
N HIS A 117 6.44 14.32 4.32
CA HIS A 117 6.80 14.35 2.92
C HIS A 117 6.07 15.43 2.14
N GLN A 118 6.67 15.79 1.01
CA GLN A 118 6.06 16.61 -0.02
C GLN A 118 5.61 15.71 -1.17
N LEU A 119 4.36 15.85 -1.57
CA LEU A 119 3.78 15.17 -2.72
C LEU A 119 3.42 16.20 -3.78
N LEU A 120 3.85 15.97 -5.02
CA LEU A 120 3.43 16.72 -6.20
C LEU A 120 2.85 15.75 -7.21
N ALA A 121 1.58 15.92 -7.57
CA ALA A 121 0.93 15.15 -8.61
C ALA A 121 0.52 16.04 -9.78
N LEU A 122 0.79 15.57 -11.00
CA LEU A 122 0.40 16.19 -12.26
C LEU A 122 -0.32 15.14 -13.09
N GLU A 123 -1.46 15.48 -13.68
CA GLU A 123 -2.23 14.59 -14.54
C GLU A 123 -2.80 15.39 -15.70
N ALA A 124 -2.77 14.83 -16.89
CA ALA A 124 -3.41 15.43 -18.06
C ALA A 124 -3.91 14.35 -19.01
N GLY A 125 -5.00 14.66 -19.71
CA GLY A 125 -5.59 13.69 -20.61
C GLY A 125 -6.84 14.16 -21.32
N PHE A 126 -7.50 13.19 -21.94
CA PHE A 126 -8.76 13.32 -22.63
C PHE A 126 -9.86 12.62 -21.82
N ALA A 127 -10.89 13.38 -21.44
CA ALA A 127 -12.04 12.88 -20.72
C ALA A 127 -12.87 11.93 -21.58
N GLU A 128 -13.17 12.30 -22.83
CA GLU A 128 -13.85 11.43 -23.78
C GLU A 128 -13.70 11.93 -25.23
N ILE A 129 -13.10 11.13 -26.12
CA ILE A 129 -13.08 11.38 -27.58
C ILE A 129 -13.48 10.10 -28.30
N GLY A 130 -14.68 10.08 -28.89
CA GLY A 130 -15.18 8.90 -29.60
C GLY A 130 -15.28 7.65 -28.71
N GLY A 131 -15.65 7.83 -27.44
CA GLY A 131 -15.71 6.78 -26.42
C GLY A 131 -14.34 6.38 -25.83
N TRP A 132 -13.23 6.99 -26.26
CA TRP A 132 -11.92 6.76 -25.66
C TRP A 132 -11.62 7.74 -24.54
N LYS A 133 -10.99 7.25 -23.48
CA LYS A 133 -10.51 8.02 -22.32
C LYS A 133 -9.05 7.72 -22.12
N THR A 134 -8.18 8.73 -22.10
CA THR A 134 -6.73 8.53 -22.00
C THR A 134 -6.13 9.57 -21.09
N TRP A 135 -5.22 9.20 -20.21
CA TRP A 135 -4.48 10.16 -19.40
C TRP A 135 -3.11 9.64 -19.00
N VAL A 136 -2.24 10.58 -18.67
CA VAL A 136 -0.94 10.32 -18.05
C VAL A 136 -0.91 11.04 -16.72
N SER A 137 -0.37 10.40 -15.69
CA SER A 137 -0.08 11.03 -14.42
C SER A 137 1.39 10.85 -14.04
N TRP A 138 1.91 11.83 -13.31
CA TRP A 138 3.21 11.82 -12.67
C TRP A 138 3.02 12.26 -11.22
N LEU A 139 3.49 11.45 -10.29
CA LEU A 139 3.52 11.74 -8.86
C LEU A 139 4.97 11.71 -8.42
N SER A 140 5.41 12.74 -7.71
CA SER A 140 6.71 12.78 -7.03
C SER A 140 6.51 12.91 -5.54
N GLU A 141 7.25 12.10 -4.81
CA GLU A 141 7.35 12.20 -3.36
C GLU A 141 8.76 12.58 -2.96
N VAL A 142 8.88 13.53 -2.04
CA VAL A 142 10.14 13.91 -1.41
C VAL A 142 9.95 13.85 0.10
N PRO A 143 10.41 12.77 0.76
CA PRO A 143 10.43 12.69 2.22
C PRO A 143 11.39 13.74 2.80
N GLU A 144 11.03 14.32 3.95
CA GLU A 144 11.93 15.19 4.69
C GLU A 144 12.99 14.38 5.43
N ASN A 145 14.19 14.95 5.54
CA ASN A 145 15.22 14.34 6.36
C ASN A 145 14.85 14.51 7.83
N GLU A 146 14.90 13.41 8.57
CA GLU A 146 14.70 13.39 10.02
C GLU A 146 16.05 13.08 10.67
N GLU A 147 16.36 13.75 11.77
CA GLU A 147 17.50 13.38 12.60
C GLU A 147 17.14 12.15 13.42
N VAL A 148 17.99 11.13 13.36
CA VAL A 148 17.76 9.85 14.02
C VAL A 148 18.90 9.60 14.99
N PRO A 149 18.63 9.11 16.22
CA PRO A 149 19.68 8.65 17.12
C PRO A 149 20.63 7.68 16.42
N ILE A 150 21.93 7.81 16.71
CA ILE A 150 22.98 7.06 16.02
C ILE A 150 22.96 5.57 16.39
N GLU A 151 22.41 5.26 17.56
CA GLU A 151 22.26 3.91 18.13
C GLU A 151 21.18 3.10 17.42
N TRP A 152 20.30 3.76 16.65
CA TRP A 152 19.18 3.11 16.00
C TRP A 152 19.57 2.52 14.65
N THR A 153 19.11 1.31 14.39
CA THR A 153 18.91 0.82 13.02
C THR A 153 17.52 1.23 12.57
N TYR A 154 17.38 1.90 11.44
CA TYR A 154 16.10 2.50 11.06
C TYR A 154 15.80 2.42 9.58
N GLN A 155 14.50 2.42 9.28
CA GLN A 155 14.00 2.44 7.93
C GLN A 155 14.33 3.79 7.27
N ARG A 156 15.05 3.73 6.15
CA ARG A 156 15.38 4.92 5.37
C ARG A 156 14.48 5.05 4.15
N THR A 157 14.13 6.29 3.86
CA THR A 157 13.33 6.66 2.71
C THR A 157 14.16 7.44 1.71
N SER A 158 13.76 7.39 0.45
CA SER A 158 14.30 8.23 -0.61
C SER A 158 13.16 8.86 -1.41
N PRO A 159 13.44 9.91 -2.19
CA PRO A 159 12.47 10.42 -3.14
C PRO A 159 11.95 9.31 -4.04
N SER A 160 10.66 9.33 -4.34
CA SER A 160 10.02 8.39 -5.25
C SER A 160 9.29 9.10 -6.37
N ARG A 161 9.10 8.40 -7.49
CA ARG A 161 8.35 8.89 -8.64
C ARG A 161 7.48 7.78 -9.17
N LEU A 162 6.21 8.07 -9.40
CA LEU A 162 5.25 7.17 -10.02
C LEU A 162 4.74 7.81 -11.31
N VAL A 163 4.93 7.12 -12.42
CA VAL A 163 4.32 7.48 -13.71
C VAL A 163 3.23 6.48 -14.02
N THR A 164 2.05 6.96 -14.40
CA THR A 164 0.95 6.10 -14.84
C THR A 164 0.43 6.54 -16.20
N PHE A 165 0.16 5.58 -17.07
CA PHE A 165 -0.53 5.77 -18.34
C PHE A 165 -1.81 4.93 -18.33
N TYR A 166 -2.92 5.54 -18.73
CA TYR A 166 -4.21 4.89 -18.82
C TYR A 166 -4.83 5.11 -20.19
N VAL A 167 -5.44 4.07 -20.74
CA VAL A 167 -6.31 4.15 -21.91
C VAL A 167 -7.53 3.25 -21.70
N GLY A 168 -8.71 3.81 -21.87
CA GLY A 168 -9.99 3.11 -21.74
C GLY A 168 -10.88 3.40 -22.94
N ARG A 169 -11.78 2.46 -23.23
CA ARG A 169 -12.80 2.61 -24.28
C ARG A 169 -14.15 2.15 -23.77
N ASP A 170 -15.13 3.01 -23.93
CA ASP A 170 -16.52 2.67 -23.73
C ASP A 170 -16.98 1.78 -24.90
N LEU A 171 -17.43 0.57 -24.56
CA LEU A 171 -17.91 -0.43 -25.51
C LEU A 171 -19.38 -0.12 -25.80
N ALA A 172 -19.64 0.50 -26.96
CA ALA A 172 -21.00 0.72 -27.42
C ALA A 172 -21.78 -0.61 -27.53
N SER A 173 -23.07 -0.59 -27.19
CA SER A 173 -24.03 -1.70 -27.37
C SER A 173 -23.82 -2.97 -26.54
N SER A 174 -23.29 -2.88 -25.32
CA SER A 174 -23.29 -4.03 -24.40
C SER A 174 -24.71 -4.27 -23.81
N PRO A 175 -25.21 -5.52 -23.80
CA PRO A 175 -26.45 -5.86 -23.07
C PRO A 175 -26.33 -5.63 -21.56
N LEU A 176 -25.10 -5.46 -21.06
CA LEU A 176 -24.77 -5.16 -19.68
C LEU A 176 -24.67 -3.65 -19.40
N GLY A 177 -25.20 -2.79 -20.27
CA GLY A 177 -25.23 -1.34 -20.07
C GLY A 177 -23.89 -0.66 -20.39
N GLU A 178 -23.60 0.45 -19.73
CA GLU A 178 -22.34 1.19 -19.90
C GLU A 178 -21.18 0.28 -19.49
N THR A 179 -20.42 -0.19 -20.48
CA THR A 179 -19.28 -1.11 -20.30
C THR A 179 -18.03 -0.43 -20.82
N GLN A 180 -16.95 -0.52 -20.06
CA GLN A 180 -15.65 0.05 -20.41
C GLN A 180 -14.57 -1.01 -20.28
N ALA A 181 -13.74 -1.15 -21.31
CA ALA A 181 -12.49 -1.90 -21.23
C ALA A 181 -11.32 -0.92 -21.12
N TYR A 182 -10.28 -1.26 -20.35
CA TYR A 182 -9.14 -0.38 -20.16
C TYR A 182 -7.82 -1.13 -19.98
N LEU A 183 -6.75 -0.42 -20.31
CA LEU A 183 -5.37 -0.78 -20.04
C LEU A 183 -4.73 0.32 -19.18
N CYS A 184 -3.91 -0.09 -18.22
CA CYS A 184 -3.19 0.81 -17.33
C CYS A 184 -1.77 0.30 -17.15
N PHE A 185 -0.80 1.20 -17.21
CA PHE A 185 0.61 0.91 -16.94
C PHE A 185 1.11 1.88 -15.90
N SER A 186 1.79 1.40 -14.86
CA SER A 186 2.39 2.26 -13.85
C SER A 186 3.79 1.81 -13.51
N LYS A 187 4.71 2.76 -13.39
CA LYS A 187 6.09 2.52 -12.98
C LYS A 187 6.45 3.42 -11.81
N LEU A 188 6.89 2.80 -10.74
CA LEU A 188 7.43 3.44 -9.54
C LEU A 188 8.95 3.30 -9.52
N GLU A 189 9.64 4.41 -9.27
CA GLU A 189 11.09 4.46 -9.07
C GLU A 189 11.40 5.09 -7.71
N GLY A 190 12.37 4.55 -6.98
CA GLY A 190 12.81 5.07 -5.68
C GLY A 190 11.91 4.69 -4.51
N GLY A 191 11.84 5.56 -3.50
CA GLY A 191 11.00 5.37 -2.31
C GLY A 191 11.68 4.66 -1.15
N ASP A 192 12.11 3.42 -1.36
CA ASP A 192 12.81 2.61 -0.36
C ASP A 192 14.31 2.53 -0.69
N ILE A 193 15.17 2.72 0.31
CA ILE A 193 16.62 2.50 0.21
C ILE A 193 17.08 1.57 1.33
N SER A 194 18.36 1.18 1.31
CA SER A 194 18.95 0.43 2.41
C SER A 194 18.77 1.16 3.73
N ASP A 195 18.46 0.40 4.78
CA ASP A 195 18.34 0.88 6.15
C ASP A 195 19.56 1.70 6.58
N GLY A 196 19.38 2.56 7.58
CA GLY A 196 20.45 3.33 8.22
C GLY A 196 20.76 2.82 9.61
N GLY A 197 21.95 3.12 10.13
CA GLY A 197 22.35 2.78 11.51
C GLY A 197 23.48 1.76 11.62
N GLU A 198 23.76 1.34 12.86
CA GLU A 198 24.89 0.47 13.19
C GLU A 198 24.70 -0.99 12.72
N PHE A 199 23.47 -1.52 12.79
CA PHE A 199 23.18 -2.93 12.50
C PHE A 199 22.49 -3.15 11.16
N THR A 200 22.73 -2.27 10.18
CA THR A 200 22.15 -2.41 8.84
C THR A 200 22.68 -3.67 8.15
N ALA A 201 21.78 -4.45 7.56
CA ALA A 201 22.14 -5.64 6.79
C ALA A 201 22.06 -5.37 5.28
N ARG A 202 22.49 -6.36 4.48
CA ARG A 202 22.32 -6.34 3.02
C ARG A 202 20.85 -6.30 2.59
N TYR A 203 19.96 -6.82 3.43
CA TYR A 203 18.51 -6.81 3.25
C TYR A 203 17.90 -5.87 4.27
N SER A 204 16.80 -5.21 3.89
CA SER A 204 16.07 -4.36 4.84
C SER A 204 15.44 -5.23 5.92
N LEU A 205 15.51 -4.76 7.17
CA LEU A 205 14.82 -5.35 8.32
C LEU A 205 13.34 -4.94 8.36
N PHE A 206 12.95 -3.97 7.53
CA PHE A 206 11.64 -3.35 7.54
C PHE A 206 10.82 -3.72 6.30
N GLU A 207 9.50 -3.57 6.43
CA GLU A 207 8.60 -3.72 5.30
C GLU A 207 8.82 -2.61 4.28
N LYS A 208 8.72 -2.96 3.00
CA LYS A 208 8.74 -1.96 1.92
C LYS A 208 7.50 -1.09 1.97
N ARG A 209 7.66 0.18 1.62
CA ARG A 209 6.56 1.16 1.64
C ARG A 209 5.60 0.98 0.47
N TYR A 210 6.08 0.43 -0.63
CA TYR A 210 5.30 0.29 -1.86
C TYR A 210 5.01 -1.17 -2.17
N GLN A 211 3.73 -1.45 -2.34
CA GLN A 211 3.25 -2.80 -2.66
C GLN A 211 3.43 -3.16 -4.13
N PHE A 212 3.60 -2.17 -5.01
CA PHE A 212 3.68 -2.35 -6.46
C PHE A 212 4.75 -1.46 -7.06
N HIS A 213 5.46 -1.97 -8.08
CA HIS A 213 6.56 -1.25 -8.72
C HIS A 213 6.37 -1.06 -10.22
N GLU A 214 6.14 -2.13 -10.99
CA GLU A 214 6.05 -2.06 -12.45
C GLU A 214 4.82 -2.82 -12.93
N VAL A 215 3.66 -2.17 -12.89
CA VAL A 215 2.37 -2.84 -13.10
C VAL A 215 1.83 -2.57 -14.50
N ALA A 216 1.47 -3.64 -15.20
CA ALA A 216 0.58 -3.59 -16.35
C ALA A 216 -0.77 -4.21 -15.95
N ALA A 217 -1.87 -3.53 -16.21
CA ALA A 217 -3.21 -4.00 -15.89
C ALA A 217 -4.15 -3.91 -17.08
N LEU A 218 -4.97 -4.94 -17.24
CA LEU A 218 -6.12 -4.99 -18.14
C LEU A 218 -7.36 -5.09 -17.25
N GLY A 219 -8.39 -4.31 -17.58
CA GLY A 219 -9.66 -4.43 -16.89
C GLY A 219 -10.85 -4.20 -17.78
N ILE A 220 -11.98 -4.68 -17.31
CA ILE A 220 -13.29 -4.44 -17.89
C ILE A 220 -14.27 -4.20 -16.75
N GLN A 221 -15.00 -3.11 -16.84
CA GLN A 221 -15.96 -2.69 -15.82
C GLN A 221 -17.26 -2.25 -16.47
N GLY A 222 -18.35 -2.35 -15.73
CA GLY A 222 -19.63 -1.87 -16.19
C GLY A 222 -20.58 -1.55 -15.06
N GLY A 223 -21.55 -0.71 -15.37
CA GLY A 223 -22.56 -0.24 -14.43
C GLY A 223 -23.81 0.22 -15.16
N ARG A 224 -24.96 0.12 -14.50
CA ARG A 224 -26.28 0.50 -15.05
C ARG A 224 -26.81 -0.42 -16.16
N SER A 225 -26.46 -1.71 -16.17
CA SER A 225 -27.35 -2.66 -16.84
C SER A 225 -28.68 -2.65 -16.09
N SER A 226 -29.77 -2.25 -16.75
CA SER A 226 -31.14 -2.44 -16.26
C SER A 226 -31.54 -3.92 -16.38
N LEU A 227 -30.72 -4.85 -15.90
CA LEU A 227 -31.15 -6.23 -15.73
C LEU A 227 -32.25 -6.19 -14.65
N PHE A 228 -33.49 -6.47 -15.03
CA PHE A 228 -34.67 -6.37 -14.16
C PHE A 228 -34.93 -4.97 -13.55
N LYS A 229 -34.56 -3.88 -14.25
CA LYS A 229 -34.68 -2.49 -13.74
C LYS A 229 -33.88 -2.21 -12.46
N ARG A 230 -32.86 -3.03 -12.19
CA ARG A 230 -31.97 -2.90 -11.03
C ARG A 230 -30.56 -2.64 -11.48
N ASN A 231 -29.78 -1.96 -10.64
CA ASN A 231 -28.40 -1.63 -10.96
C ASN A 231 -27.51 -2.83 -10.66
N LEU A 232 -26.92 -3.39 -11.71
CA LEU A 232 -25.77 -4.28 -11.63
C LEU A 232 -24.51 -3.45 -11.86
N ARG A 233 -23.53 -3.61 -10.97
CA ARG A 233 -22.16 -3.10 -11.14
C ARG A 233 -21.20 -4.28 -11.10
N TRP A 234 -20.21 -4.24 -11.97
CA TRP A 234 -19.21 -5.30 -12.04
C TRP A 234 -17.87 -4.72 -12.48
N ASN A 235 -16.79 -5.34 -12.02
CA ASN A 235 -15.42 -4.97 -12.34
C ASN A 235 -14.56 -6.23 -12.35
N PHE A 236 -13.80 -6.43 -13.41
CA PHE A 236 -12.80 -7.48 -13.52
C PHE A 236 -11.49 -6.84 -13.91
N ARG A 237 -10.45 -7.07 -13.11
CA ARG A 237 -9.12 -6.53 -13.35
C ARG A 237 -8.08 -7.62 -13.17
N PHE A 238 -7.19 -7.72 -14.15
CA PHE A 238 -5.98 -8.52 -14.07
C PHE A 238 -4.79 -7.57 -14.12
N ALA A 239 -3.87 -7.70 -13.18
CA ALA A 239 -2.66 -6.90 -13.08
C ALA A 239 -1.44 -7.82 -12.96
N PHE A 240 -0.35 -7.45 -13.63
CA PHE A 240 0.93 -8.11 -13.57
C PHE A 240 2.00 -7.10 -13.14
N ASP A 241 2.68 -7.37 -12.04
CA ASP A 241 3.85 -6.59 -11.59
C ASP A 241 5.14 -7.28 -12.07
N GLN A 242 5.84 -6.63 -13.00
CA GLN A 242 7.05 -7.17 -13.59
C GLN A 242 8.21 -7.27 -12.60
N ALA A 243 8.37 -6.30 -11.70
CA ALA A 243 9.48 -6.26 -10.75
C ALA A 243 9.37 -7.38 -9.70
N GLN A 244 8.13 -7.67 -9.29
CA GLN A 244 7.82 -8.76 -8.35
C GLN A 244 7.58 -10.11 -9.03
N ARG A 245 7.42 -10.13 -10.37
CA ARG A 245 6.96 -11.31 -11.14
C ARG A 245 5.65 -11.87 -10.57
N GLY A 246 4.74 -10.99 -10.16
CA GLY A 246 3.50 -11.35 -9.50
C GLY A 246 2.26 -10.95 -10.29
N VAL A 247 1.15 -11.65 -10.06
CA VAL A 247 -0.16 -11.36 -10.62
C VAL A 247 -1.16 -11.08 -9.52
N LEU A 248 -2.09 -10.18 -9.84
CA LEU A 248 -3.25 -9.87 -9.04
C LEU A 248 -4.49 -9.95 -9.94
N TRP A 249 -5.45 -10.79 -9.56
CA TRP A 249 -6.77 -10.79 -10.17
C TRP A 249 -7.78 -10.29 -9.14
N LEU A 250 -8.49 -9.22 -9.48
CA LEU A 250 -9.62 -8.69 -8.72
C LEU A 250 -10.91 -8.87 -9.53
N SER A 251 -11.96 -9.35 -8.87
CA SER A 251 -13.32 -9.39 -9.43
C SER A 251 -14.31 -8.89 -8.41
N ASP A 252 -15.13 -7.92 -8.78
CA ASP A 252 -16.21 -7.39 -7.96
C ASP A 252 -17.52 -7.47 -8.72
N LEU A 253 -18.56 -7.94 -8.03
CA LEU A 253 -19.94 -7.98 -8.53
C LEU A 253 -20.85 -7.40 -7.45
N SER A 254 -21.68 -6.43 -7.81
CA SER A 254 -22.62 -5.78 -6.89
C SER A 254 -23.98 -5.66 -7.55
N TYR A 255 -25.02 -6.18 -6.89
CA TYR A 255 -26.40 -6.18 -7.36
C TYR A 255 -27.32 -5.50 -6.36
N GLN A 256 -28.04 -4.47 -6.82
CA GLN A 256 -29.05 -3.77 -6.03
C GLN A 256 -30.40 -4.50 -6.11
N MET A 257 -30.68 -5.39 -5.15
CA MET A 257 -31.92 -6.18 -5.13
C MET A 257 -33.17 -5.29 -4.96
N ALA A 258 -33.06 -4.28 -4.10
CA ALA A 258 -34.11 -3.30 -3.81
C ALA A 258 -33.46 -1.93 -3.56
N ASN A 259 -34.25 -0.87 -3.46
CA ASN A 259 -33.72 0.50 -3.31
C ASN A 259 -32.78 0.64 -2.10
N HIS A 260 -33.02 -0.16 -1.06
CA HIS A 260 -32.28 -0.14 0.19
C HIS A 260 -31.35 -1.34 0.38
N TRP A 261 -31.33 -2.32 -0.53
CA TRP A 261 -30.58 -3.56 -0.35
C TRP A 261 -29.59 -3.78 -1.49
N GLN A 262 -28.32 -4.01 -1.13
CA GLN A 262 -27.26 -4.38 -2.06
C GLN A 262 -26.58 -5.67 -1.58
N ILE A 263 -26.35 -6.60 -2.50
CA ILE A 263 -25.44 -7.73 -2.29
C ILE A 263 -24.22 -7.49 -3.14
N SER A 264 -23.03 -7.72 -2.58
CA SER A 264 -21.81 -7.77 -3.36
C SER A 264 -20.99 -9.03 -3.08
N ALA A 265 -20.33 -9.53 -4.11
CA ALA A 265 -19.35 -10.60 -4.03
C ALA A 265 -18.04 -10.10 -4.63
N SER A 266 -16.93 -10.35 -3.93
CA SER A 266 -15.59 -9.97 -4.37
C SER A 266 -14.63 -11.14 -4.28
N LEU A 267 -13.74 -11.26 -5.26
CA LEU A 267 -12.71 -12.29 -5.36
C LEU A 267 -11.36 -11.65 -5.65
N ASP A 268 -10.37 -11.94 -4.82
CA ASP A 268 -9.00 -11.47 -5.01
C ASP A 268 -8.04 -12.66 -5.01
N PHE A 269 -7.23 -12.79 -6.06
CA PHE A 269 -6.23 -13.85 -6.17
C PHE A 269 -4.85 -13.26 -6.37
N LEU A 270 -3.88 -13.78 -5.61
CA LEU A 270 -2.50 -13.32 -5.59
C LEU A 270 -1.57 -14.48 -5.97
N GLY A 271 -0.78 -14.30 -7.02
CA GLY A 271 0.10 -15.35 -7.53
C GLY A 271 1.47 -14.85 -7.95
N LEU A 272 2.42 -15.77 -8.08
CA LEU A 272 3.72 -15.54 -8.73
C LEU A 272 3.75 -16.24 -10.08
N VAL A 273 4.42 -15.65 -11.06
CA VAL A 273 4.51 -16.16 -12.43
C VAL A 273 5.96 -16.40 -12.81
N GLY A 274 6.22 -17.59 -13.36
CA GLY A 274 7.53 -18.00 -13.83
C GLY A 274 8.44 -18.55 -12.72
N SER A 275 9.55 -19.17 -13.15
CA SER A 275 10.59 -19.72 -12.26
C SER A 275 11.80 -18.79 -12.11
N GLU A 276 11.81 -17.66 -12.83
CA GLU A 276 12.88 -16.67 -12.77
C GLU A 276 12.84 -15.91 -11.44
N LYS A 277 14.02 -15.49 -10.95
CA LYS A 277 14.12 -14.70 -9.74
C LYS A 277 13.51 -13.31 -9.96
N ALA A 278 12.56 -12.93 -9.10
CA ALA A 278 12.03 -11.57 -9.06
C ALA A 278 13.15 -10.56 -8.73
N GLN A 279 13.03 -9.34 -9.27
CA GLN A 279 13.93 -8.24 -8.88
C GLN A 279 13.64 -7.82 -7.43
N VAL A 280 12.37 -7.92 -7.03
CA VAL A 280 11.90 -7.69 -5.67
C VAL A 280 11.43 -9.01 -5.08
N VAL A 281 12.34 -9.70 -4.39
CA VAL A 281 12.12 -11.04 -3.81
C VAL A 281 11.16 -11.02 -2.61
N ASP A 282 11.28 -9.98 -1.78
CA ASP A 282 10.45 -9.79 -0.58
C ASP A 282 9.32 -8.77 -0.82
N GLY A 283 8.76 -8.73 -2.03
CA GLY A 283 7.66 -7.82 -2.39
C GLY A 283 6.30 -8.31 -1.92
N PHE A 284 5.33 -7.40 -1.78
CA PHE A 284 3.96 -7.68 -1.35
C PHE A 284 3.35 -8.94 -2.00
N LEU A 285 3.45 -9.10 -3.33
CA LEU A 285 2.85 -10.24 -4.04
C LEU A 285 3.53 -11.57 -3.70
N GLY A 286 4.85 -11.56 -3.50
CA GLY A 286 5.58 -12.75 -3.06
C GLY A 286 5.32 -13.10 -1.62
N GLN A 287 5.12 -12.07 -0.79
CA GLN A 287 4.84 -12.20 0.63
C GLN A 287 3.41 -12.74 0.90
N TYR A 288 2.41 -12.20 0.22
CA TYR A 288 1.01 -12.56 0.45
C TYR A 288 0.45 -13.54 -0.59
N ARG A 289 1.34 -14.28 -1.27
CA ARG A 289 0.92 -15.37 -2.17
C ARG A 289 0.05 -16.37 -1.41
N ALA A 290 -1.06 -16.78 -2.02
CA ALA A 290 -2.08 -17.65 -1.42
C ALA A 290 -2.95 -17.04 -0.29
N ASN A 291 -2.83 -15.74 0.00
CA ASN A 291 -3.88 -15.02 0.75
C ASN A 291 -5.04 -14.63 -0.18
N ASP A 292 -5.60 -15.62 -0.86
CA ASP A 292 -6.74 -15.43 -1.74
C ASP A 292 -7.97 -15.07 -0.90
N ARG A 293 -8.74 -14.08 -1.36
CA ARG A 293 -9.89 -13.57 -0.63
C ARG A 293 -11.17 -13.83 -1.39
N VAL A 294 -12.16 -14.38 -0.69
CA VAL A 294 -13.54 -14.46 -1.14
C VAL A 294 -14.40 -13.72 -0.13
N GLN A 295 -15.13 -12.71 -0.60
CA GLN A 295 -16.00 -11.90 0.25
C GLN A 295 -17.42 -11.91 -0.29
N LEU A 296 -18.38 -12.08 0.61
CA LEU A 296 -19.80 -11.83 0.36
C LEU A 296 -20.26 -10.76 1.35
N LYS A 297 -20.94 -9.74 0.85
CA LYS A 297 -21.43 -8.60 1.64
C LYS A 297 -22.91 -8.38 1.36
N VAL A 298 -23.65 -8.05 2.40
CA VAL A 298 -25.04 -7.59 2.31
C VAL A 298 -25.10 -6.23 3.00
N GLU A 299 -25.60 -5.22 2.28
CA GLU A 299 -25.73 -3.85 2.78
C GLU A 299 -27.18 -3.42 2.76
N TYR A 300 -27.58 -2.71 3.83
CA TYR A 300 -28.88 -2.09 3.96
C TYR A 300 -28.72 -0.60 4.26
N VAL A 301 -29.38 0.26 3.50
CA VAL A 301 -29.43 1.71 3.73
C VAL A 301 -30.81 2.07 4.28
N PHE A 302 -30.84 2.55 5.52
CA PHE A 302 -32.05 3.03 6.20
C PHE A 302 -32.46 4.43 5.72
#